data_AF-A0A2D6P7E1-F1
#
_entry.id   AF-A0A2D6P7E1-F1
#
_cell.length_a   1.000
_cell.length_b   1.000
_cell.length_c   1.000
_cell.angle_alpha   90.00
_cell.angle_beta   90.00
_cell.angle_gamma   90.00
#
_symmetry.space_group_name_H-M   'P 1'
#
loop_
_entity.id
_entity.type
_entity.pdbx_description
1 polymer ?
#
loop_
_entity_poly.entity_id
_entity_poly.type
_entity_poly.pdbx_seq_one_letter_code
_entity_poly.pdbx_strand_id
1 'polypeptide(L)'
;MASSTKASIKSSLRQSHANYFDNLMDSVTTLADGGVLAAGSVAGIGIQAVTAAGANQSNGGSIDAAGGTLVNVTGADNTKCVVLPLLSAVTVGTMFLIFNNAASNTLEVFGGVGDAIGPAGDDTAITIAADTIMLCIALDGTQWVGAELPVIGA
;
A
#
# COMPACT_ATOMS: atom_id res chain seq x y z
N MET A 1 -40.85 -41.36 -18.90
CA MET A 1 -40.50 -40.72 -17.61
C MET A 1 -39.03 -40.90 -17.20
N ALA A 2 -38.34 -42.02 -17.49
CA ALA A 2 -36.91 -42.17 -17.14
C ALA A 2 -35.95 -41.23 -17.92
N SER A 3 -36.31 -40.86 -19.16
CA SER A 3 -35.50 -39.98 -20.02
C SER A 3 -35.44 -38.52 -19.51
N SER A 4 -36.54 -37.98 -18.99
CA SER A 4 -36.62 -36.63 -18.45
C SER A 4 -35.80 -36.46 -17.17
N THR A 5 -35.76 -37.49 -16.32
CA THR A 5 -34.95 -37.49 -15.09
C THR A 5 -33.45 -37.50 -15.40
N LYS A 6 -33.00 -38.31 -16.38
CA LYS A 6 -31.60 -38.35 -16.81
C LYS A 6 -31.15 -37.03 -17.45
N ALA A 7 -32.02 -36.41 -18.25
CA ALA A 7 -31.75 -35.11 -18.86
C ALA A 7 -31.62 -34.00 -17.79
N SER A 8 -32.49 -33.99 -16.79
CA SER A 8 -32.47 -33.02 -15.69
C SER A 8 -31.18 -33.15 -14.85
N ILE A 9 -30.80 -34.36 -14.45
CA ILE A 9 -29.55 -34.61 -13.71
C ILE A 9 -28.32 -34.18 -14.52
N LYS A 10 -28.30 -34.47 -15.83
CA LYS A 10 -27.19 -34.05 -16.70
C LYS A 10 -27.11 -32.52 -16.82
N SER A 11 -28.25 -31.84 -16.84
CA SER A 11 -28.33 -30.38 -16.88
C SER A 11 -27.81 -29.75 -15.59
N SER A 12 -28.26 -30.25 -14.43
CA SER A 12 -27.82 -29.73 -13.13
C SER A 12 -26.33 -29.92 -12.90
N LEU A 13 -25.77 -31.07 -13.30
CA LEU A 13 -24.34 -31.34 -13.18
C LEU A 13 -23.49 -30.38 -14.03
N ARG A 14 -23.93 -30.11 -15.26
CA ARG A 14 -23.27 -29.15 -16.15
C ARG A 14 -23.27 -27.74 -15.57
N GLN A 15 -24.41 -27.31 -15.01
CA GLN A 15 -24.51 -26.00 -14.39
C GLN A 15 -23.66 -25.88 -13.12
N SER A 16 -23.65 -26.92 -12.29
CA SER A 16 -22.77 -26.97 -11.12
C SER A 16 -21.29 -26.87 -11.47
N HIS A 17 -20.86 -27.53 -12.55
CA HIS A 17 -19.46 -27.45 -12.99
C HIS A 17 -19.12 -26.06 -13.52
N ALA A 18 -20.01 -25.44 -14.32
CA ALA A 18 -19.80 -24.08 -14.81
C ALA A 18 -19.65 -23.09 -13.63
N ASN A 19 -20.56 -23.15 -12.66
CA ASN A 19 -20.49 -22.31 -11.46
C ASN A 19 -19.20 -22.52 -10.66
N TYR A 20 -18.70 -23.75 -10.57
CA TYR A 20 -17.43 -24.04 -9.88
C TYR A 20 -16.25 -23.37 -10.58
N PHE A 21 -16.17 -23.46 -11.92
CA PHE A 21 -15.09 -22.84 -12.68
C PHE A 21 -15.16 -21.31 -12.67
N ASP A 22 -16.37 -20.74 -12.73
CA ASP A 22 -16.56 -19.29 -12.60
C ASP A 22 -16.11 -18.79 -11.22
N ASN A 23 -16.54 -19.46 -10.15
CA ASN A 23 -16.13 -19.12 -8.78
C ASN A 23 -14.61 -19.26 -8.57
N LEU A 24 -13.99 -20.29 -9.16
CA LEU A 24 -12.55 -20.48 -9.09
C LEU A 24 -11.80 -19.36 -9.82
N MET A 25 -12.27 -18.96 -11.00
CA MET A 25 -11.67 -17.88 -11.78
C MET A 25 -11.77 -16.53 -11.05
N ASP A 26 -12.93 -16.26 -10.44
CA ASP A 26 -13.16 -15.05 -9.63
C ASP A 26 -12.26 -15.03 -8.39
N SER A 27 -12.13 -16.16 -7.71
CA SER A 27 -11.26 -16.32 -6.53
C SER A 27 -9.78 -16.15 -6.88
N VAL A 28 -9.31 -16.71 -8.01
CA VAL A 28 -7.92 -16.57 -8.46
C VAL A 28 -7.60 -15.14 -8.85
N THR A 29 -8.54 -14.46 -9.51
CA THR A 29 -8.41 -13.04 -9.85
C THR A 29 -8.30 -12.19 -8.59
N THR A 30 -9.16 -12.46 -7.60
CA THR A 30 -9.14 -11.77 -6.30
C THR A 30 -7.83 -12.00 -5.53
N LEU A 31 -7.28 -13.21 -5.57
CA LEU A 31 -6.00 -13.54 -4.91
C LEU A 31 -4.78 -12.94 -5.62
N ALA A 32 -4.86 -12.76 -6.94
CA ALA A 32 -3.82 -12.14 -7.75
C ALA A 32 -3.84 -10.60 -7.67
N ASP A 33 -5.03 -10.01 -7.64
CA ASP A 33 -5.23 -8.56 -7.50
C ASP A 33 -4.95 -8.08 -6.06
N GLY A 34 -5.22 -8.94 -5.07
CA GLY A 34 -4.89 -8.68 -3.66
C GLY A 34 -3.42 -8.86 -3.29
N GLY A 35 -2.53 -9.24 -4.23
CA GLY A 35 -1.10 -9.40 -3.97
C GLY A 35 -0.72 -10.51 -2.97
N VAL A 36 -1.67 -11.34 -2.54
CA VAL A 36 -1.47 -12.25 -1.40
C VAL A 36 -0.67 -13.49 -1.79
N LEU A 37 -0.87 -14.10 -2.98
CA LEU A 37 -0.17 -15.34 -3.35
C LEU A 37 -0.04 -15.55 -4.86
N ALA A 38 0.90 -14.90 -5.53
CA ALA A 38 1.45 -15.48 -6.76
C ALA A 38 2.29 -16.71 -6.36
N ALA A 39 2.05 -17.87 -6.98
CA ALA A 39 2.74 -19.13 -6.66
C ALA A 39 4.27 -18.94 -6.71
N GLY A 40 4.91 -18.98 -5.54
CA GLY A 40 6.30 -18.56 -5.32
C GLY A 40 6.50 -17.53 -4.20
N SER A 41 5.51 -17.38 -3.30
CA SER A 41 5.40 -16.39 -2.22
C SER A 41 6.68 -16.06 -1.45
N VAL A 42 7.47 -15.14 -2.01
CA VAL A 42 8.10 -14.04 -1.28
C VAL A 42 6.94 -13.18 -0.76
N ALA A 43 7.02 -12.60 0.44
CA ALA A 43 6.07 -11.56 0.82
C ALA A 43 6.05 -10.53 -0.32
N GLY A 44 4.94 -10.43 -1.05
CA GLY A 44 4.80 -9.57 -2.22
C GLY A 44 4.72 -8.12 -1.77
N ILE A 45 5.80 -7.60 -1.19
CA ILE A 45 5.94 -6.20 -0.81
C ILE A 45 6.04 -5.46 -2.15
N GLY A 46 4.88 -5.06 -2.69
CA GLY A 46 4.83 -4.23 -3.89
C GLY A 46 5.72 -3.01 -3.69
N ILE A 47 6.32 -2.53 -4.79
CA ILE A 47 7.13 -1.31 -4.78
C ILE A 47 6.39 -0.24 -5.59
N GLN A 48 6.24 0.94 -5.02
CA GLN A 48 5.82 2.14 -5.75
C GLN A 48 6.97 3.15 -5.83
N ALA A 49 7.09 3.82 -6.97
CA ALA A 49 8.06 4.89 -7.16
C ALA A 49 7.36 6.24 -7.01
N VAL A 50 7.86 7.08 -6.13
CA VAL A 50 7.31 8.43 -5.88
C VAL A 50 8.44 9.44 -6.08
N THR A 51 8.15 10.53 -6.78
CA THR A 51 9.06 11.68 -6.85
C THR A 51 8.62 12.69 -5.80
N ALA A 52 9.52 13.05 -4.89
CA ALA A 52 9.28 14.10 -3.93
C ALA A 52 9.02 15.43 -4.67
N ALA A 53 8.05 16.18 -4.19
CA ALA A 53 7.62 17.43 -4.80
C ALA A 53 7.21 18.42 -3.71
N GLY A 54 6.91 19.65 -4.12
CA GLY A 54 6.35 20.64 -3.21
C GLY A 54 7.23 20.92 -1.99
N ALA A 55 6.61 21.43 -0.93
CA ALA A 55 7.24 21.63 0.38
C ALA A 55 6.19 21.53 1.52
N ASN A 56 5.02 21.00 1.22
CA ASN A 56 3.93 20.79 2.17
C ASN A 56 2.95 19.74 1.63
N GLN A 57 2.08 19.27 2.53
CA GLN A 57 1.01 18.30 2.25
C GLN A 57 0.06 18.64 1.08
N SER A 58 -0.06 19.90 0.66
CA SER A 58 -0.96 20.27 -0.46
C SER A 58 -0.30 20.11 -1.84
N ASN A 59 1.03 20.01 -1.91
CA ASN A 59 1.77 19.97 -3.17
C ASN A 59 2.92 18.94 -3.19
N GLY A 60 3.02 18.11 -2.16
CA GLY A 60 3.99 17.02 -2.07
C GLY A 60 3.75 15.89 -3.05
N GLY A 61 4.75 15.01 -3.20
CA GLY A 61 4.62 13.78 -3.97
C GLY A 61 3.63 12.83 -3.28
N SER A 62 2.53 12.49 -3.94
CA SER A 62 1.50 11.63 -3.34
C SER A 62 1.95 10.17 -3.31
N ILE A 63 1.86 9.54 -2.14
CA ILE A 63 1.93 8.08 -2.00
C ILE A 63 0.55 7.52 -2.34
N ASP A 64 0.50 6.47 -3.16
CA ASP A 64 -0.75 5.83 -3.54
C ASP A 64 -1.18 4.81 -2.48
N ALA A 65 -2.43 4.91 -2.02
CA ALA A 65 -3.05 4.00 -1.06
C ALA A 65 -3.14 2.56 -1.58
N ALA A 66 -3.31 2.39 -2.90
CA ALA A 66 -3.36 1.09 -3.56
C ALA A 66 -1.99 0.67 -4.14
N GLY A 67 -0.97 1.52 -3.95
CA GLY A 67 0.38 1.24 -4.42
C GLY A 67 1.12 0.20 -3.57
N GLY A 68 2.39 -0.02 -3.92
CA GLY A 68 3.25 -0.92 -3.18
C GLY A 68 3.54 -0.47 -1.75
N THR A 69 3.67 -1.41 -0.81
CA THR A 69 4.06 -1.13 0.59
C THR A 69 5.44 -0.47 0.68
N LEU A 70 6.40 -0.83 -0.18
CA LEU A 70 7.70 -0.15 -0.25
C LEU A 70 7.59 1.05 -1.18
N VAL A 71 7.81 2.25 -0.64
CA VAL A 71 7.80 3.50 -1.37
C VAL A 71 9.24 3.93 -1.63
N ASN A 72 9.70 3.78 -2.87
CA ASN A 72 11.01 4.29 -3.29
C ASN A 72 10.87 5.76 -3.69
N VAL A 73 11.33 6.66 -2.82
CA VAL A 73 11.22 8.10 -3.03
C VAL A 73 12.50 8.65 -3.65
N THR A 74 12.38 9.41 -4.73
CA THR A 74 13.49 10.10 -5.39
C THR A 74 13.27 11.61 -5.42
N GLY A 75 14.33 12.38 -5.66
CA GLY A 75 14.22 13.83 -5.91
C GLY A 75 14.13 14.70 -4.66
N ALA A 76 14.40 14.15 -3.46
CA ALA A 76 14.50 14.92 -2.22
C ALA A 76 15.65 15.95 -2.29
N ASP A 77 15.43 17.14 -1.71
CA ASP A 77 16.36 18.27 -1.76
C ASP A 77 16.42 19.08 -0.44
N ASN A 78 16.06 18.45 0.68
CA ASN A 78 15.92 19.06 2.01
C ASN A 78 14.68 19.96 2.17
N THR A 79 13.95 20.25 1.10
CA THR A 79 12.73 21.06 1.14
C THR A 79 11.51 20.34 0.57
N LYS A 80 11.74 19.35 -0.31
CA LYS A 80 10.68 18.56 -0.90
C LYS A 80 10.13 17.51 0.04
N CYS A 81 8.88 17.16 -0.22
CA CYS A 81 8.14 16.23 0.59
C CYS A 81 7.39 15.17 -0.21
N VAL A 82 6.99 14.14 0.51
CA VAL A 82 5.95 13.20 0.10
C VAL A 82 4.81 13.22 1.11
N VAL A 83 3.63 12.80 0.66
CA VAL A 83 2.39 12.86 1.44
C VAL A 83 1.80 11.45 1.51
N LEU A 84 1.57 10.97 2.73
CA LEU A 84 0.81 9.74 2.96
C LEU A 84 -0.64 9.91 2.47
N PRO A 85 -1.32 8.81 2.10
CA PRO A 85 -2.76 8.86 1.89
C PRO A 85 -3.48 9.37 3.13
N LEU A 86 -4.66 9.97 2.93
CA LEU A 86 -5.55 10.31 4.04
C LEU A 86 -5.90 9.04 4.82
N LEU A 87 -5.89 9.09 6.14
CA LEU A 87 -6.24 7.94 7.00
C LEU A 87 -7.67 7.48 6.78
N SER A 88 -8.58 8.41 6.47
CA SER A 88 -9.96 8.10 6.08
C SER A 88 -10.09 7.29 4.79
N ALA A 89 -9.04 7.26 3.95
CA ALA A 89 -9.01 6.53 2.67
C ALA A 89 -8.26 5.19 2.75
N VAL A 90 -7.72 4.82 3.91
CA VAL A 90 -7.01 3.56 4.12
C VAL A 90 -7.62 2.76 5.27
N THR A 91 -7.32 1.46 5.31
CA THR A 91 -7.76 0.61 6.42
C THR A 91 -6.76 0.73 7.57
N VAL A 92 -7.24 0.70 8.81
CA VAL A 92 -6.37 0.60 10.00
C VAL A 92 -5.42 -0.61 9.84
N GLY A 93 -4.13 -0.40 10.11
CA GLY A 93 -3.09 -1.39 9.87
C GLY A 93 -2.46 -1.34 8.48
N THR A 94 -2.90 -0.48 7.56
CA THR A 94 -2.15 -0.21 6.32
C THR A 94 -0.74 0.28 6.67
N MET A 95 0.26 -0.24 5.96
CA MET A 95 1.67 0.05 6.21
C MET A 95 2.37 0.61 4.97
N PHE A 96 3.28 1.56 5.18
CA PHE A 96 4.24 2.03 4.19
C PHE A 96 5.66 2.01 4.76
N LEU A 97 6.60 1.52 3.95
CA LEU A 97 8.04 1.62 4.18
C LEU A 97 8.58 2.66 3.18
N ILE A 98 8.85 3.86 3.65
CA ILE A 98 9.27 4.98 2.83
C ILE A 98 10.79 5.03 2.81
N PHE A 99 11.38 4.75 1.67
CA PHE A 99 12.82 4.84 1.45
C PHE A 99 13.18 6.17 0.80
N ASN A 100 13.97 6.99 1.50
CA ASN A 100 14.57 8.19 0.92
C ASN A 100 15.81 7.82 0.12
N ASN A 101 15.63 7.57 -1.18
CA ASN A 101 16.70 7.22 -2.12
C ASN A 101 17.41 8.47 -2.65
N ALA A 102 17.79 9.36 -1.73
CA ALA A 102 18.64 10.51 -2.01
C ALA A 102 19.92 10.35 -1.21
N ALA A 103 21.06 10.43 -1.91
CA ALA A 103 22.37 10.13 -1.33
C ALA A 103 22.83 11.10 -0.22
N SER A 104 22.28 12.31 -0.17
CA SER A 104 22.77 13.36 0.75
C SER A 104 21.69 14.27 1.31
N ASN A 105 20.44 14.10 0.86
CA ASN A 105 19.38 15.05 1.15
C ASN A 105 18.34 14.41 2.06
N THR A 106 17.83 15.18 3.02
CA THR A 106 16.70 14.77 3.84
C THR A 106 15.41 14.87 3.04
N LEU A 107 14.43 14.07 3.43
CA LEU A 107 13.07 14.08 2.88
C LEU A 107 12.09 14.43 3.99
N GLU A 108 11.13 15.30 3.69
CA GLU A 108 9.97 15.52 4.56
C GLU A 108 8.83 14.56 4.19
N VAL A 109 8.20 13.98 5.20
CA VAL A 109 7.02 13.12 5.07
C VAL A 109 5.88 13.76 5.84
N PHE A 110 4.80 14.11 5.14
CA PHE A 110 3.57 14.61 5.74
C PHE A 110 2.49 13.55 5.80
N GLY A 111 1.62 13.65 6.80
CA GLY A 111 0.30 13.01 6.76
C GLY A 111 -0.58 13.65 5.68
N GLY A 112 -1.72 13.03 5.38
CA GLY A 112 -2.79 13.73 4.69
C GLY A 112 -3.24 14.95 5.50
N VAL A 113 -3.90 15.92 4.85
CA VAL A 113 -4.39 17.13 5.55
C VAL A 113 -5.33 16.75 6.70
N GLY A 114 -4.99 17.17 7.91
CA GLY A 114 -5.71 16.86 9.16
C GLY A 114 -5.26 15.57 9.84
N ASP A 115 -4.31 14.82 9.27
CA ASP A 115 -3.76 13.61 9.87
C ASP A 115 -2.43 13.89 10.57
N ALA A 116 -2.16 13.17 11.65
CA ALA A 116 -0.89 13.19 12.36
C ALA A 116 0.03 12.02 11.96
N ILE A 117 1.34 12.24 12.06
CA ILE A 117 2.34 11.16 12.11
C ILE A 117 3.03 11.21 13.46
N GLY A 118 2.68 10.31 14.37
CA GLY A 118 3.30 10.25 15.69
C GLY A 118 4.82 10.05 15.59
N PRO A 119 5.65 10.80 16.33
CA PRO A 119 5.30 11.67 17.46
C PRO A 119 4.95 13.13 17.11
N ALA A 120 4.93 13.51 15.84
CA ALA A 120 4.47 14.84 15.43
C ALA A 120 2.94 14.97 15.54
N GLY A 121 2.46 16.21 15.55
CA GLY A 121 1.03 16.52 15.53
C GLY A 121 0.46 16.54 14.11
N ASP A 122 -0.81 16.95 14.02
CA ASP A 122 -1.50 17.14 12.74
C ASP A 122 -0.73 18.10 11.83
N ASP A 123 -0.81 17.86 10.52
CA ASP A 123 -0.24 18.72 9.48
C ASP A 123 1.27 19.01 9.62
N THR A 124 1.98 18.18 10.39
CA THR A 124 3.39 18.37 10.72
C THR A 124 4.23 17.31 10.04
N ALA A 125 5.31 17.73 9.38
CA ALA A 125 6.22 16.82 8.72
C ALA A 125 7.08 16.05 9.73
N ILE A 126 7.45 14.82 9.34
CA ILE A 126 8.61 14.11 9.89
C ILE A 126 9.73 14.16 8.85
N THR A 127 10.92 14.57 9.27
CA THR A 127 12.12 14.56 8.43
C THR A 127 12.85 13.23 8.58
N ILE A 128 13.16 12.59 7.45
CA ILE A 128 13.94 11.34 7.41
C ILE A 128 15.28 11.57 6.72
N ALA A 129 16.32 10.90 7.20
CA ALA A 129 17.68 11.09 6.70
C ALA A 129 17.88 10.51 5.29
N ALA A 130 18.97 10.91 4.64
CA ALA A 130 19.42 10.34 3.37
C ALA A 130 19.66 8.83 3.49
N ASP A 131 19.30 8.05 2.47
CA ASP A 131 19.49 6.59 2.41
C ASP A 131 18.91 5.82 3.62
N THR A 132 17.81 6.31 4.19
CA THR A 132 17.12 5.66 5.32
C THR A 132 15.68 5.28 4.99
N ILE A 133 15.10 4.42 5.84
CA ILE A 133 13.72 3.96 5.71
C ILE A 133 12.92 4.39 6.94
N MET A 134 11.73 4.94 6.69
CA MET A 134 10.71 5.18 7.69
C MET A 134 9.55 4.20 7.53
N LEU A 135 9.05 3.70 8.66
CA LEU A 135 7.83 2.93 8.76
C LEU A 135 6.67 3.86 9.17
N CYS A 136 5.57 3.78 8.41
CA CYS A 136 4.30 4.40 8.75
C CYS A 136 3.20 3.32 8.83
N ILE A 137 2.45 3.27 9.92
CA ILE A 137 1.30 2.35 10.09
C ILE A 137 0.05 3.13 10.49
N ALA A 138 -1.07 2.92 9.80
CA ALA A 138 -2.34 3.54 10.18
C ALA A 138 -2.78 2.98 11.54
N LEU A 139 -2.76 3.81 12.59
CA LEU A 139 -3.17 3.41 13.95
C LEU A 139 -4.69 3.47 14.09
N ASP A 140 -5.27 4.55 13.61
CA ASP A 140 -6.69 4.86 13.62
C ASP A 140 -7.05 5.82 12.47
N GLY A 141 -8.22 6.46 12.52
CA GLY A 141 -8.69 7.36 11.46
C GLY A 141 -8.06 8.77 11.48
N THR A 142 -7.10 9.04 12.37
CA THR A 142 -6.50 10.37 12.59
C THR A 142 -4.98 10.34 12.80
N GLN A 143 -4.41 9.19 13.20
CA GLN A 143 -2.98 9.07 13.45
C GLN A 143 -2.30 7.91 12.70
N TRP A 144 -1.14 8.20 12.11
CA TRP A 144 -0.12 7.24 11.72
C TRP A 144 0.87 7.01 12.88
N VAL A 145 1.29 5.77 13.10
CA VAL A 145 2.51 5.45 13.84
C VAL A 145 3.72 5.70 12.93
N GLY A 146 4.62 6.60 13.29
CA GLY A 146 5.89 6.81 12.61
C GLY A 146 7.08 6.22 13.38
N ALA A 147 7.99 5.56 12.68
CA ALA A 147 9.28 5.13 13.22
C ALA A 147 10.35 5.13 12.13
N GLU A 148 11.52 5.70 12.42
CA GLU A 148 12.69 5.57 11.55
C GLU A 148 13.43 4.28 11.90
N LEU A 149 13.78 3.48 10.88
CA LEU A 149 14.55 2.26 11.08
C LEU A 149 16.02 2.64 11.35
N PRO A 150 16.70 1.95 12.30
CA PRO A 150 18.11 2.21 12.55
C PRO A 150 18.93 1.91 11.30
N VAL A 151 19.83 2.82 10.97
CA VAL A 151 20.79 2.62 9.88
C VAL A 151 21.67 1.43 10.20
N ILE A 152 21.75 0.47 9.28
CA ILE A 152 22.75 -0.58 9.34
C ILE A 152 24.06 0.04 8.84
N GLY A 153 25.07 0.13 9.72
CA GLY A 153 26.32 0.83 9.45
C GLY A 153 27.01 0.39 8.15
N ALA A 154 27.60 1.36 7.45
CA ALA A 154 28.43 1.16 6.26
C ALA A 154 29.91 1.00 6.63
#